data_AF-A0A947FP65-F1
#
_entry.id   AF-A0A947FP65-F1
#
_cell.length_a   1.000
_cell.length_b   1.000
_cell.length_c   1.000
_cell.angle_alpha   90.00
_cell.angle_beta   90.00
_cell.angle_gamma   90.00
#
_symmetry.space_group_name_H-M   'P 1'
#
loop_
_entity.id
_entity.type
_entity.pdbx_description
1 polymer ?
#
loop_
_entity_poly.entity_id
_entity_poly.type
_entity_poly.pdbx_seq_one_letter_code
_entity_poly.pdbx_strand_id
1 'polypeptide(L)'
;LNDNRVIYYSNAGHPAFDKVPSKFAGWDDARFREAGFRVVPGAIAREGAYIAPGCVLMPSFVNIGAYVGKGTMVDTWASIGSCAQIGANCHISAGAGIGGVLEPMQANPTIIGDNCFIGARSEIVEGVIVGEGCVVSMGVFITQSTKIVYRETGEVIRGHLPPFSVVVPGTLPGKDGGPGLACAVIVKTVDAQTREKTGINDLLRD
;
A
#
# COMPACT_ATOMS: atom_id res chain seq x y z
N LEU A 1 10.29 24.70 12.34
CA LEU A 1 10.45 23.65 11.29
C LEU A 1 10.89 24.33 10.00
N ASN A 2 11.82 23.74 9.26
CA ASN A 2 12.29 24.29 7.98
C ASN A 2 11.31 23.95 6.85
N ASP A 3 11.23 24.81 5.83
CA ASP A 3 10.42 24.56 4.62
C ASP A 3 11.08 23.53 3.70
N ASN A 4 10.30 22.95 2.79
CA ASN A 4 10.78 22.05 1.74
C ASN A 4 11.67 22.83 0.74
N ARG A 5 12.68 22.15 0.21
CA ARG A 5 13.55 22.66 -0.84
C ARG A 5 13.96 21.54 -1.79
N VAL A 6 14.29 21.89 -3.02
CA VAL A 6 14.89 20.96 -3.98
C VAL A 6 16.26 20.51 -3.47
N ILE A 7 16.53 19.20 -3.53
CA ILE A 7 17.82 18.60 -3.22
C ILE A 7 18.30 17.90 -4.49
N TYR A 8 19.34 18.44 -5.12
CA TYR A 8 19.89 17.88 -6.36
C TYR A 8 20.53 16.51 -6.10
N TYR A 9 20.42 15.61 -7.08
CA TYR A 9 21.02 14.27 -7.07
C TYR A 9 20.46 13.30 -6.00
N SER A 10 19.30 13.58 -5.38
CA SER A 10 18.77 12.81 -4.24
C SER A 10 18.14 11.44 -4.59
N ASN A 11 17.71 11.22 -5.83
CA ASN A 11 16.85 10.08 -6.22
C ASN A 11 17.48 9.19 -7.30
N ALA A 12 18.82 9.15 -7.36
CA ALA A 12 19.65 8.16 -8.08
C ALA A 12 21.14 8.54 -8.06
N GLY A 13 21.49 9.82 -7.85
CA GLY A 13 22.86 10.32 -7.62
C GLY A 13 23.86 10.23 -8.78
N HIS A 14 23.74 9.21 -9.62
CA HIS A 14 24.74 8.72 -10.56
C HIS A 14 24.07 8.19 -11.85
N PRO A 15 24.82 8.00 -12.94
CA PRO A 15 24.27 7.44 -14.17
C PRO A 15 23.64 6.06 -13.95
N ALA A 16 22.44 5.89 -14.49
CA ALA A 16 21.72 4.61 -14.56
C ALA A 16 21.47 4.25 -16.03
N PHE A 17 21.26 2.96 -16.32
CA PHE A 17 20.96 2.46 -17.66
C PHE A 17 19.56 1.84 -17.67
N ASP A 18 18.55 2.65 -17.98
CA ASP A 18 17.15 2.25 -18.11
C ASP A 18 16.48 3.13 -19.19
N LYS A 19 15.32 2.70 -19.68
CA LYS A 19 14.51 3.38 -20.71
C LYS A 19 13.28 4.11 -20.17
N VAL A 20 13.00 4.00 -18.87
CA VAL A 20 11.92 4.73 -18.21
C VAL A 20 12.53 5.84 -17.37
N PRO A 21 12.27 7.13 -17.70
CA PRO A 21 12.83 8.23 -16.94
C PRO A 21 12.17 8.34 -15.55
N SER A 22 12.82 9.08 -14.66
CA SER A 22 12.23 9.44 -13.38
C SER A 22 11.08 10.44 -13.59
N LYS A 23 10.02 10.33 -12.79
CA LYS A 23 8.94 11.33 -12.72
C LYS A 23 9.49 12.73 -12.50
N PHE A 24 10.55 12.85 -11.71
CA PHE A 24 11.12 14.12 -11.25
C PHE A 24 12.22 14.66 -12.15
N ALA A 25 12.49 14.01 -13.30
CA ALA A 25 13.48 14.49 -14.25
C ALA A 25 13.13 15.92 -14.71
N GLY A 26 14.04 16.86 -14.51
CA GLY A 26 13.88 18.26 -14.89
C GLY A 26 12.89 19.08 -14.05
N TRP A 27 12.47 18.61 -12.87
CA TRP A 27 11.60 19.38 -11.98
C TRP A 27 12.35 20.49 -11.24
N ASP A 28 11.71 21.65 -11.12
CA ASP A 28 12.17 22.80 -10.34
C ASP A 28 11.31 23.01 -9.07
N ASP A 29 11.67 24.01 -8.27
CA ASP A 29 10.98 24.33 -7.01
C ASP A 29 9.50 24.68 -7.24
N ALA A 30 9.19 25.45 -8.29
CA ALA A 30 7.83 25.85 -8.63
C ALA A 30 6.95 24.64 -8.93
N ARG A 31 7.43 23.69 -9.74
CA ARG A 31 6.71 22.46 -10.08
C ARG A 31 6.48 21.56 -8.87
N PHE A 32 7.46 21.44 -7.97
CA PHE A 32 7.26 20.70 -6.71
C PHE A 32 6.22 21.37 -5.80
N ARG A 33 6.23 22.69 -5.70
CA ARG A 33 5.24 23.44 -4.91
C ARG A 33 3.83 23.30 -5.47
N GLU A 34 3.67 23.41 -6.78
CA GLU A 34 2.38 23.21 -7.45
C GLU A 34 1.84 21.79 -7.24
N ALA A 35 2.71 20.78 -7.35
CA ALA A 35 2.31 19.38 -7.17
C ALA A 35 1.91 19.05 -5.72
N GLY A 36 2.45 19.79 -4.74
CA GLY A 36 1.96 19.79 -3.36
C GLY A 36 2.20 18.51 -2.55
N PHE A 37 3.09 17.62 -3.00
CA PHE A 37 3.53 16.44 -2.25
C PHE A 37 4.98 16.57 -1.79
N ARG A 38 5.40 15.72 -0.85
CA ARG A 38 6.78 15.67 -0.37
C ARG A 38 7.50 14.42 -0.87
N VAL A 39 8.68 14.61 -1.44
CA VAL A 39 9.58 13.52 -1.87
C VAL A 39 10.82 13.58 -1.00
N VAL A 40 10.97 12.62 -0.09
CA VAL A 40 12.15 12.52 0.77
C VAL A 40 13.30 11.92 -0.04
N PRO A 41 14.56 12.42 0.10
CA PRO A 41 15.72 11.85 -0.56
C PRO A 41 15.79 10.32 -0.46
N GLY A 42 15.96 9.66 -1.60
CA GLY A 42 15.90 8.20 -1.71
C GLY A 42 14.55 7.66 -2.19
N ALA A 43 13.51 8.49 -2.28
CA ALA A 43 12.25 8.11 -2.92
C ALA A 43 12.36 8.17 -4.45
N ILE A 44 11.95 7.08 -5.10
CA ILE A 44 12.04 6.92 -6.56
C ILE A 44 10.63 6.76 -7.11
N ALA A 45 10.27 7.59 -8.09
CA ALA A 45 9.04 7.42 -8.86
C ALA A 45 9.38 7.44 -10.35
N ARG A 46 8.79 6.52 -11.11
CA ARG A 46 8.90 6.49 -12.58
C ARG A 46 7.93 7.46 -13.23
N GLU A 47 8.31 8.00 -14.39
CA GLU A 47 7.38 8.76 -15.23
C GLU A 47 6.14 7.92 -15.55
N GLY A 48 4.98 8.57 -15.61
CA GLY A 48 3.68 7.91 -15.76
C GLY A 48 3.01 7.52 -14.44
N ALA A 49 3.68 7.62 -13.28
CA ALA A 49 3.03 7.52 -11.97
C ALA A 49 2.34 8.85 -11.59
N TYR A 50 1.13 8.78 -11.06
CA TYR A 50 0.43 9.93 -10.46
C TYR A 50 0.54 9.90 -8.94
N ILE A 51 0.88 11.04 -8.35
CA ILE A 51 0.97 11.24 -6.89
C ILE A 51 0.20 12.53 -6.59
N ALA A 52 -0.86 12.41 -5.80
CA ALA A 52 -1.71 13.53 -5.44
C ALA A 52 -1.08 14.48 -4.39
N PRO A 53 -1.62 15.70 -4.22
CA PRO A 53 -1.19 16.63 -3.18
C PRO A 53 -1.31 16.05 -1.77
N GLY A 54 -0.46 16.52 -0.87
CA GLY A 54 -0.42 16.08 0.54
C GLY A 54 0.25 14.73 0.77
N CYS A 55 0.57 13.97 -0.30
CA CYS A 55 1.30 12.72 -0.15
C CYS A 55 2.72 12.94 0.40
N VAL A 56 3.21 11.94 1.13
CA VAL A 56 4.61 11.89 1.59
C VAL A 56 5.24 10.58 1.11
N LEU A 57 6.24 10.71 0.25
CA LEU A 57 7.08 9.59 -0.16
C LEU A 57 8.35 9.59 0.68
N MET A 58 8.42 8.69 1.66
CA MET A 58 9.67 8.31 2.31
C MET A 58 10.55 7.54 1.30
N PRO A 59 11.81 7.17 1.62
CA PRO A 59 12.65 6.40 0.70
C PRO A 59 11.96 5.10 0.27
N SER A 60 11.33 5.10 -0.90
CA SER A 60 10.34 4.13 -1.38
C SER A 60 10.35 4.09 -2.91
N PHE A 61 9.60 3.16 -3.50
CA PHE A 61 9.48 3.04 -4.96
C PHE A 61 8.03 3.13 -5.43
N VAL A 62 7.76 3.97 -6.43
CA VAL A 62 6.46 4.07 -7.11
C VAL A 62 6.65 3.85 -8.61
N ASN A 63 6.05 2.78 -9.12
CA ASN A 63 6.26 2.35 -10.51
C ASN A 63 5.29 3.02 -11.49
N ILE A 64 5.57 2.86 -12.78
CA ILE A 64 4.80 3.45 -13.89
C ILE A 64 3.31 3.05 -13.83
N GLY A 65 2.42 4.01 -14.14
CA GLY A 65 0.98 3.81 -14.18
C GLY A 65 0.30 3.73 -12.81
N ALA A 66 1.06 3.72 -11.70
CA ALA A 66 0.47 3.76 -10.38
C ALA A 66 -0.26 5.08 -10.12
N TYR A 67 -1.33 5.01 -9.32
CA TYR A 67 -2.05 6.17 -8.80
C TYR A 67 -1.97 6.18 -7.28
N VAL A 68 -1.47 7.27 -6.70
CA VAL A 68 -1.41 7.47 -5.24
C VAL A 68 -2.30 8.65 -4.85
N GLY A 69 -3.42 8.35 -4.18
CA GLY A 69 -4.44 9.31 -3.77
C GLY A 69 -3.99 10.28 -2.68
N LYS A 70 -4.75 11.37 -2.53
CA LYS A 70 -4.40 12.55 -1.72
C LYS A 70 -4.06 12.18 -0.27
N GLY A 71 -3.03 12.80 0.30
CA GLY A 71 -2.70 12.66 1.72
C GLY A 71 -2.11 11.30 2.12
N THR A 72 -1.84 10.42 1.16
CA THR A 72 -1.31 9.08 1.43
C THR A 72 0.17 9.13 1.82
N MET A 73 0.52 8.37 2.86
CA MET A 73 1.89 8.16 3.31
C MET A 73 2.43 6.85 2.73
N VAL A 74 3.55 6.93 2.02
CA VAL A 74 4.32 5.79 1.51
C VAL A 74 5.62 5.74 2.28
N ASP A 75 5.71 4.81 3.23
CA ASP A 75 6.81 4.74 4.18
C ASP A 75 8.09 4.13 3.61
N THR A 76 9.15 4.20 4.42
CA THR A 76 10.49 3.74 4.07
C THR A 76 10.46 2.27 3.61
N TRP A 77 11.03 2.01 2.45
CA TRP A 77 11.10 0.74 1.75
C TRP A 77 9.75 0.15 1.32
N ALA A 78 8.67 0.94 1.37
CA ALA A 78 7.43 0.53 0.74
C ALA A 78 7.56 0.55 -0.79
N SER A 79 6.80 -0.30 -1.47
CA SER A 79 6.78 -0.39 -2.93
C SER A 79 5.35 -0.33 -3.45
N ILE A 80 5.09 0.60 -4.36
CA ILE A 80 3.83 0.71 -5.11
C ILE A 80 4.11 0.25 -6.54
N GLY A 81 3.63 -0.94 -6.87
CA GLY A 81 3.84 -1.59 -8.15
C GLY A 81 3.13 -0.92 -9.31
N SER A 82 3.44 -1.37 -10.53
CA SER A 82 2.89 -0.80 -11.76
C SER A 82 1.37 -0.89 -11.80
N CYS A 83 0.72 0.18 -12.26
CA CYS A 83 -0.73 0.29 -12.35
C CYS A 83 -1.50 0.17 -11.01
N ALA A 84 -0.84 0.00 -9.87
CA ALA A 84 -1.52 -0.11 -8.57
C ALA A 84 -2.31 1.18 -8.26
N GLN A 85 -3.50 1.01 -7.68
CA GLN A 85 -4.39 2.12 -7.34
C GLN A 85 -4.49 2.23 -5.82
N ILE A 86 -3.95 3.32 -5.27
CA ILE A 86 -4.00 3.62 -3.84
C ILE A 86 -4.94 4.80 -3.61
N GLY A 87 -5.93 4.60 -2.75
CA GLY A 87 -6.89 5.62 -2.33
C GLY A 87 -6.29 6.79 -1.57
N ALA A 88 -7.15 7.68 -1.13
CA ALA A 88 -6.81 8.84 -0.30
C ALA A 88 -6.59 8.44 1.17
N ASN A 89 -5.73 9.19 1.86
CA ASN A 89 -5.44 9.07 3.29
C ASN A 89 -5.01 7.64 3.70
N CYS A 90 -4.36 6.91 2.81
CA CYS A 90 -3.81 5.61 3.12
C CYS A 90 -2.48 5.75 3.85
N HIS A 91 -2.15 4.74 4.66
CA HIS A 91 -0.82 4.59 5.24
C HIS A 91 -0.24 3.25 4.78
N ILE A 92 0.69 3.31 3.84
CA ILE A 92 1.44 2.15 3.36
C ILE A 92 2.73 2.10 4.19
N SER A 93 2.73 1.27 5.23
CA SER A 93 3.77 1.25 6.25
C SER A 93 5.11 0.72 5.74
N ALA A 94 6.15 0.89 6.55
CA ALA A 94 7.52 0.56 6.17
C ALA A 94 7.69 -0.88 5.64
N GLY A 95 8.30 -0.99 4.47
CA GLY A 95 8.56 -2.27 3.82
C GLY A 95 7.31 -3.03 3.36
N ALA A 96 6.14 -2.40 3.32
CA ALA A 96 4.94 -3.01 2.73
C ALA A 96 4.98 -2.92 1.21
N GLY A 97 4.56 -3.97 0.52
CA GLY A 97 4.53 -4.02 -0.94
C GLY A 97 3.11 -4.14 -1.49
N ILE A 98 2.82 -3.28 -2.46
CA ILE A 98 1.60 -3.35 -3.27
C ILE A 98 1.99 -3.82 -4.67
N GLY A 99 1.60 -5.03 -5.02
CA GLY A 99 2.01 -5.70 -6.25
C GLY A 99 1.50 -4.98 -7.49
N GLY A 100 2.36 -4.87 -8.50
CA GLY A 100 2.00 -4.31 -9.80
C GLY A 100 1.35 -5.34 -10.71
N VAL A 101 0.48 -4.88 -11.60
CA VAL A 101 -0.15 -5.71 -12.64
C VAL A 101 -0.13 -4.93 -13.95
N LEU A 102 0.72 -5.36 -14.90
CA LEU A 102 0.75 -4.82 -16.27
C LEU A 102 0.05 -5.77 -17.24
N GLU A 103 0.26 -7.06 -17.05
CA GLU A 103 -0.32 -8.12 -17.84
C GLU A 103 -0.96 -9.16 -16.91
N PRO A 104 -2.06 -9.79 -17.34
CA PRO A 104 -2.71 -9.57 -18.64
C PRO A 104 -3.57 -8.28 -18.67
N MET A 105 -3.81 -7.70 -19.85
CA MET A 105 -4.47 -6.39 -19.98
C MET A 105 -5.87 -6.31 -19.35
N GLN A 106 -6.59 -7.42 -19.30
CA GLN A 106 -7.92 -7.52 -18.69
C GLN A 106 -7.88 -7.66 -17.16
N ALA A 107 -6.70 -7.87 -16.55
CA ALA A 107 -6.59 -7.99 -15.12
C ALA A 107 -6.72 -6.61 -14.46
N ASN A 108 -7.52 -6.55 -13.41
CA ASN A 108 -7.53 -5.38 -12.54
C ASN A 108 -6.17 -5.25 -11.85
N PRO A 109 -5.67 -4.02 -11.68
CA PRO A 109 -4.51 -3.79 -10.83
C PRO A 109 -4.84 -4.07 -9.37
N THR A 110 -3.81 -4.15 -8.53
CA THR A 110 -4.01 -4.18 -7.08
C THR A 110 -4.59 -2.85 -6.63
N ILE A 111 -5.68 -2.89 -5.87
CA ILE A 111 -6.44 -1.71 -5.45
C ILE A 111 -6.48 -1.66 -3.92
N ILE A 112 -6.09 -0.51 -3.36
CA ILE A 112 -6.24 -0.18 -1.95
C ILE A 112 -7.23 0.98 -1.84
N GLY A 113 -8.40 0.75 -1.24
CA GLY A 113 -9.43 1.77 -1.04
C GLY A 113 -8.99 2.87 -0.08
N ASP A 114 -9.81 3.91 0.03
CA ASP A 114 -9.50 5.08 0.86
C ASP A 114 -9.36 4.72 2.35
N ASN A 115 -8.57 5.51 3.08
CA ASN A 115 -8.41 5.42 4.54
C ASN A 115 -7.87 4.07 5.06
N CYS A 116 -7.22 3.29 4.19
CA CYS A 116 -6.64 2.01 4.58
C CYS A 116 -5.31 2.19 5.32
N PHE A 117 -5.09 1.35 6.32
CA PHE A 117 -3.79 1.16 6.95
C PHE A 117 -3.23 -0.21 6.53
N ILE A 118 -2.08 -0.21 5.85
CA ILE A 118 -1.36 -1.43 5.49
C ILE A 118 -0.11 -1.51 6.36
N GLY A 119 -0.10 -2.47 7.28
CA GLY A 119 0.95 -2.65 8.28
C GLY A 119 2.30 -3.00 7.67
N ALA A 120 3.35 -2.75 8.45
CA ALA A 120 4.73 -2.97 8.01
C ALA A 120 4.96 -4.43 7.60
N ARG A 121 5.77 -4.62 6.54
CA ARG A 121 6.13 -5.94 6.00
C ARG A 121 4.93 -6.79 5.53
N SER A 122 3.79 -6.18 5.29
CA SER A 122 2.66 -6.83 4.62
C SER A 122 2.79 -6.71 3.11
N GLU A 123 2.24 -7.66 2.38
CA GLU A 123 2.28 -7.68 0.91
C GLU A 123 0.88 -7.97 0.35
N ILE A 124 0.41 -7.14 -0.57
CA ILE A 124 -0.89 -7.30 -1.23
C ILE A 124 -0.64 -7.26 -2.74
N VAL A 125 -0.95 -8.33 -3.46
CA VAL A 125 -0.50 -8.52 -4.84
C VAL A 125 -1.58 -9.09 -5.75
N GLU A 126 -1.24 -9.28 -7.04
CA GLU A 126 -2.05 -10.03 -8.01
C GLU A 126 -3.47 -9.47 -8.24
N GLY A 127 -3.66 -8.15 -8.11
CA GLY A 127 -4.97 -7.55 -8.35
C GLY A 127 -5.96 -7.70 -7.20
N VAL A 128 -5.47 -8.02 -6.00
CA VAL A 128 -6.29 -8.05 -4.79
C VAL A 128 -6.88 -6.66 -4.54
N ILE A 129 -8.15 -6.63 -4.14
CA ILE A 129 -8.89 -5.39 -3.82
C ILE A 129 -9.09 -5.29 -2.31
N VAL A 130 -8.56 -4.23 -1.70
CA VAL A 130 -8.80 -3.91 -0.30
C VAL A 130 -9.85 -2.82 -0.21
N GLY A 131 -11.00 -3.12 0.39
CA GLY A 131 -12.07 -2.17 0.60
C GLY A 131 -11.65 -1.01 1.49
N GLU A 132 -12.38 0.10 1.42
CA GLU A 132 -12.09 1.31 2.20
C GLU A 132 -11.99 1.03 3.72
N GLY A 133 -11.18 1.83 4.41
CA GLY A 133 -11.09 1.82 5.86
C GLY A 133 -10.45 0.58 6.49
N CYS A 134 -9.98 -0.39 5.68
CA CYS A 134 -9.36 -1.61 6.20
C CYS A 134 -8.11 -1.32 7.03
N VAL A 135 -7.89 -2.15 8.05
CA VAL A 135 -6.68 -2.13 8.88
C VAL A 135 -6.02 -3.50 8.75
N VAL A 136 -4.94 -3.56 7.99
CA VAL A 136 -4.13 -4.77 7.81
C VAL A 136 -2.95 -4.66 8.76
N SER A 137 -2.80 -5.64 9.65
CA SER A 137 -1.68 -5.71 10.59
C SER A 137 -0.34 -5.94 9.88
N MET A 138 0.75 -6.01 10.64
CA MET A 138 2.07 -6.36 10.12
C MET A 138 2.13 -7.82 9.64
N GLY A 139 2.92 -8.08 8.61
CA GLY A 139 3.23 -9.43 8.14
C GLY A 139 2.05 -10.19 7.53
N VAL A 140 1.05 -9.49 7.00
CA VAL A 140 -0.09 -10.09 6.31
C VAL A 140 0.22 -10.17 4.82
N PHE A 141 0.15 -11.37 4.25
CA PHE A 141 0.45 -11.63 2.84
C PHE A 141 -0.81 -12.08 2.10
N ILE A 142 -1.30 -11.27 1.15
CA ILE A 142 -2.54 -11.53 0.42
C ILE A 142 -2.27 -11.56 -1.09
N THR A 143 -2.48 -12.73 -1.66
CA THR A 143 -2.48 -13.00 -3.10
C THR A 143 -3.90 -13.39 -3.53
N GLN A 144 -4.14 -13.65 -4.83
CA GLN A 144 -5.45 -14.17 -5.27
C GLN A 144 -5.76 -15.56 -4.71
N SER A 145 -4.74 -16.30 -4.28
CA SER A 145 -4.88 -17.66 -3.73
C SER A 145 -4.96 -17.71 -2.20
N THR A 146 -4.51 -16.64 -1.52
CA THR A 146 -4.54 -16.56 -0.05
C THR A 146 -5.96 -16.75 0.48
N LYS A 147 -6.14 -17.71 1.38
CA LYS A 147 -7.38 -17.87 2.14
C LYS A 147 -7.51 -16.70 3.12
N ILE A 148 -8.64 -16.01 3.07
CA ILE A 148 -9.00 -14.95 4.01
C ILE A 148 -10.19 -15.49 4.83
N VAL A 149 -10.02 -15.62 6.14
CA VAL A 149 -10.94 -16.35 7.01
C VAL A 149 -11.62 -15.37 7.96
N TYR A 150 -12.94 -15.38 8.04
CA TYR A 150 -13.65 -14.70 9.12
C TYR A 150 -13.49 -15.49 10.41
N ARG A 151 -12.93 -14.87 11.45
CA ARG A 151 -12.72 -15.53 12.75
C ARG A 151 -14.03 -16.03 13.38
N GLU A 152 -15.09 -15.24 13.27
CA GLU A 152 -16.37 -15.52 13.94
C GLU A 152 -17.14 -16.67 13.28
N THR A 153 -17.14 -16.74 11.94
CA THR A 153 -17.98 -17.68 11.18
C THR A 153 -17.20 -18.85 10.58
N GLY A 154 -15.88 -18.72 10.45
CA GLY A 154 -15.04 -19.66 9.71
C GLY A 154 -15.19 -19.58 8.19
N GLU A 155 -16.00 -18.65 7.68
CA GLU A 155 -16.17 -18.44 6.24
C GLU A 155 -14.84 -18.05 5.59
N VAL A 156 -14.58 -18.56 4.38
CA VAL A 156 -13.34 -18.31 3.63
C VAL A 156 -13.64 -17.59 2.32
N ILE A 157 -13.07 -16.40 2.18
CA ILE A 157 -13.06 -15.60 0.93
C ILE A 157 -11.65 -15.51 0.35
N ARG A 158 -11.53 -14.97 -0.86
CA ARG A 158 -10.27 -14.73 -1.58
C ARG A 158 -10.36 -13.49 -2.47
N GLY A 159 -9.19 -12.94 -2.82
CA GLY A 159 -9.06 -11.88 -3.83
C GLY A 159 -9.55 -10.49 -3.41
N HIS A 160 -10.29 -10.38 -2.31
CA HIS A 160 -10.74 -9.09 -1.78
C HIS A 160 -10.86 -9.08 -0.26
N LEU A 161 -10.59 -7.91 0.33
CA LEU A 161 -10.96 -7.59 1.71
C LEU A 161 -12.20 -6.69 1.71
N PRO A 162 -13.28 -7.08 2.41
CA PRO A 162 -14.45 -6.23 2.60
C PRO A 162 -14.09 -4.92 3.31
N PRO A 163 -14.83 -3.82 3.08
CA PRO A 163 -14.60 -2.55 3.77
C PRO A 163 -14.53 -2.68 5.29
N PHE A 164 -13.68 -1.87 5.90
CA PHE A 164 -13.49 -1.76 7.35
C PHE A 164 -13.10 -3.06 8.06
N SER A 165 -12.53 -4.02 7.34
CA SER A 165 -12.00 -5.25 7.91
C SER A 165 -10.72 -4.97 8.71
N VAL A 166 -10.62 -5.56 9.91
CA VAL A 166 -9.37 -5.65 10.67
C VAL A 166 -8.76 -7.02 10.44
N VAL A 167 -7.57 -7.05 9.84
CA VAL A 167 -6.95 -8.27 9.31
C VAL A 167 -5.60 -8.53 9.97
N VAL A 168 -5.41 -9.76 10.45
CA VAL A 168 -4.16 -10.22 11.09
C VAL A 168 -3.64 -11.47 10.38
N PRO A 169 -2.32 -11.78 10.50
CA PRO A 169 -1.82 -13.05 10.00
C PRO A 169 -2.37 -14.19 10.84
N GLY A 170 -2.65 -15.34 10.22
CA GLY A 170 -3.11 -16.53 10.90
C GLY A 170 -2.71 -17.80 10.19
N THR A 171 -3.18 -18.92 10.74
CA THR A 171 -2.97 -20.25 10.19
C THR A 171 -4.26 -21.05 10.23
N LEU A 172 -4.48 -21.85 9.19
CA LEU A 172 -5.51 -22.89 9.19
C LEU A 172 -4.85 -24.23 9.51
N PRO A 173 -5.46 -25.05 10.37
CA PRO A 173 -4.90 -26.35 10.71
C PRO A 173 -4.84 -27.25 9.48
N GLY A 174 -3.76 -28.05 9.38
CA GLY A 174 -3.67 -29.10 8.39
C GLY A 174 -4.66 -30.23 8.67
N LYS A 175 -5.02 -30.98 7.63
CA LYS A 175 -5.87 -32.15 7.78
C LYS A 175 -5.20 -33.18 8.68
N ASP A 176 -5.98 -33.85 9.55
CA ASP A 176 -5.53 -34.97 10.39
C ASP A 176 -4.30 -34.67 11.27
N GLY A 177 -4.19 -33.44 11.78
CA GLY A 177 -3.07 -33.00 12.61
C GLY A 177 -1.81 -32.62 11.82
N GLY A 178 -1.91 -32.52 10.48
CA GLY A 178 -0.84 -32.03 9.61
C GLY A 178 -0.48 -30.56 9.84
N PRO A 179 0.61 -30.08 9.21
CA PRO A 179 1.10 -28.72 9.39
C PRO A 179 0.06 -27.67 8.99
N GLY A 180 0.02 -26.58 9.75
CA GLY A 180 -0.84 -25.44 9.43
C GLY A 180 -0.36 -24.70 8.18
N LEU A 181 -1.30 -24.17 7.42
CA LEU A 181 -1.02 -23.31 6.26
C LEU A 181 -1.39 -21.87 6.58
N ALA A 182 -0.58 -20.92 6.13
CA ALA A 182 -0.82 -19.50 6.34
C ALA A 182 -2.16 -19.05 5.71
N CYS A 183 -2.84 -18.15 6.41
CA CYS A 183 -4.02 -17.45 5.94
C CYS A 183 -4.02 -16.00 6.46
N ALA A 184 -4.86 -15.16 5.88
CA ALA A 184 -5.26 -13.91 6.50
C ALA A 184 -6.53 -14.15 7.32
N VAL A 185 -6.67 -13.48 8.46
CA VAL A 185 -7.84 -13.63 9.33
C VAL A 185 -8.48 -12.26 9.54
N ILE A 186 -9.75 -12.14 9.14
CA ILE A 186 -10.59 -11.00 9.53
C ILE A 186 -11.05 -11.27 10.95
N VAL A 187 -10.53 -10.49 11.90
CA VAL A 187 -10.85 -10.66 13.33
C VAL A 187 -12.08 -9.89 13.76
N LYS A 188 -12.41 -8.82 13.05
CA LYS A 188 -13.61 -8.01 13.21
C LYS A 188 -13.78 -7.07 12.01
N THR A 189 -15.00 -6.56 11.85
CA THR A 189 -15.33 -5.47 10.94
C THR A 189 -15.79 -4.29 11.79
N VAL A 190 -15.23 -3.11 11.56
CA VAL A 190 -15.64 -1.89 12.27
C VAL A 190 -16.53 -1.01 11.40
N ASP A 191 -17.28 -0.09 11.99
CA ASP A 191 -17.95 0.94 11.22
C ASP A 191 -17.01 2.14 10.97
N ALA A 192 -17.40 3.02 10.04
CA ALA A 192 -16.62 4.20 9.67
C ALA A 192 -16.37 5.17 10.84
N GLN A 193 -17.35 5.36 11.74
CA GLN A 193 -17.19 6.26 12.89
C GLN A 193 -16.20 5.69 13.91
N THR A 194 -16.28 4.38 14.16
CA THR A 194 -15.36 3.66 15.03
C THR A 194 -13.94 3.71 14.45
N ARG A 195 -13.79 3.55 13.12
CA ARG A 195 -12.50 3.64 12.43
C ARG A 195 -11.85 5.02 12.52
N GLU A 196 -12.65 6.09 12.52
CA GLU A 196 -12.18 7.47 12.64
C GLU A 196 -11.74 7.81 14.08
N LYS A 197 -12.47 7.31 15.08
CA LYS A 197 -12.23 7.64 16.50
C LYS A 197 -11.21 6.74 17.18
N THR A 198 -11.05 5.50 16.70
CA THR A 198 -10.21 4.49 17.35
C THR A 198 -8.82 4.45 16.74
N GLY A 199 -7.79 4.53 17.59
CA GLY A 199 -6.41 4.41 17.13
C GLY A 199 -6.16 3.02 16.53
N ILE A 200 -5.28 2.95 15.51
CA ILE A 200 -4.92 1.69 14.84
C ILE A 200 -4.44 0.63 15.85
N ASN A 201 -3.66 1.05 16.86
CA ASN A 201 -3.16 0.14 17.89
C ASN A 201 -4.29 -0.48 18.72
N ASP A 202 -5.36 0.26 18.99
CA ASP A 202 -6.49 -0.25 19.77
C ASP A 202 -7.33 -1.20 18.91
N LEU A 203 -7.51 -0.89 17.62
CA LEU A 203 -8.16 -1.80 16.67
C LEU A 203 -7.44 -3.15 16.56
N LEU A 204 -6.12 -3.19 16.69
CA LEU A 204 -5.30 -4.41 16.57
C LEU A 204 -5.12 -5.21 17.88
N ARG A 205 -5.46 -4.62 19.04
CA ARG A 205 -5.23 -5.27 20.35
C ARG A 205 -6.30 -6.28 20.74
N ASP A 206 -7.54 -6.08 20.29
CA ASP A 206 -8.71 -6.93 20.60
C ASP A 206 -9.10 -7.83 19.43
#